data_AF-A0A0B4CMW1-F1
#
_entry.id   AF-A0A0B4CMW1-F1
#
_cell.length_a   1.000
_cell.length_b   1.000
_cell.length_c   1.000
_cell.angle_alpha   90.00
_cell.angle_beta   90.00
_cell.angle_gamma   90.00
#
_symmetry.space_group_name_H-M   'P 1'
#
loop_
_entity.id
_entity.type
_entity.pdbx_description
1 polymer ?
#
loop_
_entity_poly.entity_id
_entity_poly.type
_entity_poly.pdbx_seq_one_letter_code
_entity_poly.pdbx_strand_id
1 'polypeptide(L)' 'MDRDDLDRALLKAHEDNDHAELVRLYTLAGDTAEDAGDIDAACFFLTHAFVFALEAGLPDAKELNRRLAERGRAHPLEL' A
#
# COMPACT_ATOMS: atom_id res chain seq x y z
N MET A 1 -5.56 -12.62 7.65
CA MET A 1 -4.93 -13.32 6.53
C MET A 1 -3.55 -13.72 6.99
N ASP A 2 -3.09 -14.94 6.73
CA ASP A 2 -1.68 -15.24 6.97
C ASP A 2 -0.80 -14.67 5.83
N ARG A 3 0.53 -14.74 5.98
CA ARG A 3 1.47 -14.18 5.00
C ARG A 3 1.39 -14.89 3.64
N ASP A 4 1.24 -16.21 3.64
CA ASP A 4 1.25 -17.02 2.42
C ASP A 4 -0.03 -16.78 1.60
N ASP A 5 -1.17 -16.58 2.28
CA ASP A 5 -2.41 -16.14 1.67
C ASP A 5 -2.27 -14.76 1.02
N LEU A 6 -1.68 -13.80 1.73
CA LEU A 6 -1.46 -12.44 1.23
C LEU A 6 -0.55 -12.44 0.00
N ASP A 7 0.56 -13.18 0.03
CA ASP A 7 1.50 -13.27 -1.09
C ASP A 7 0.83 -13.85 -2.34
N ARG A 8 0.00 -14.90 -2.18
CA ARG A 8 -0.79 -15.45 -3.29
C ARG A 8 -1.80 -14.46 -3.85
N ALA A 9 -2.47 -13.70 -2.98
CA ALA A 9 -3.42 -12.68 -3.41
C ALA A 9 -2.73 -11.54 -4.17
N LEU A 10 -1.55 -11.10 -3.71
CA LEU A 10 -0.74 -10.09 -4.38
C LEU A 10 -0.29 -10.56 -5.75
N LEU A 11 0.25 -11.77 -5.86
CA LEU A 11 0.66 -12.36 -7.14
C LEU A 11 -0.50 -12.43 -8.12
N LYS A 12 -1.66 -12.90 -7.66
CA LYS A 12 -2.86 -12.97 -8.50
C LYS A 12 -3.31 -11.58 -8.98
N ALA A 13 -3.35 -10.58 -8.09
CA ALA A 13 -3.76 -9.23 -8.46
C ALA A 13 -2.79 -8.59 -9.46
N HIS A 14 -1.48 -8.88 -9.36
CA HIS A 14 -0.48 -8.51 -10.37
C HIS A 14 -0.73 -9.18 -11.73
N GLU A 15 -0.98 -10.50 -11.74
CA GLU A 15 -1.31 -11.24 -12.97
C GLU A 15 -2.55 -10.66 -13.67
N ASP A 16 -3.56 -10.30 -12.88
CA ASP A 16 -4.82 -9.73 -13.38
C ASP A 16 -4.72 -8.23 -13.70
N ASN A 17 -3.59 -7.56 -13.39
CA ASN A 17 -3.41 -6.10 -13.43
C ASN A 17 -4.50 -5.34 -12.65
N ASP A 18 -4.97 -5.94 -11.55
CA ASP A 18 -6.01 -5.37 -10.70
C ASP A 18 -5.39 -4.38 -9.71
N HIS A 19 -5.16 -3.15 -10.18
CA HIS A 19 -4.58 -2.09 -9.37
C HIS A 19 -5.42 -1.77 -8.12
N ALA A 20 -6.74 -1.87 -8.18
CA ALA A 20 -7.59 -1.60 -7.03
C ALA A 20 -7.38 -2.65 -5.93
N GLU A 21 -7.29 -3.92 -6.33
CA GLU A 21 -6.99 -5.00 -5.39
C GLU A 21 -5.56 -4.92 -4.86
N LEU A 22 -4.57 -4.56 -5.70
CA LEU A 22 -3.20 -4.33 -5.26
C LEU A 22 -3.13 -3.22 -4.20
N VAL A 23 -3.81 -2.09 -4.41
CA VAL A 23 -3.89 -1.01 -3.41
C VAL A 23 -4.45 -1.53 -2.09
N ARG A 24 -5.54 -2.31 -2.14
CA ARG A 24 -6.17 -2.87 -0.95
C ARG A 24 -5.24 -3.83 -0.20
N LEU A 25 -4.60 -4.76 -0.91
CA LEU A 25 -3.73 -5.80 -0.33
C LEU A 25 -2.44 -5.21 0.26
N TYR A 26 -1.79 -4.28 -0.47
CA TYR A 26 -0.62 -3.60 0.06
C TYR A 26 -0.96 -2.69 1.25
N THR A 27 -2.12 -2.04 1.26
CA THR A 27 -2.56 -1.27 2.42
C THR A 27 -2.76 -2.18 3.64
N LEU A 28 -3.42 -3.32 3.47
CA LEU A 28 -3.58 -4.31 4.54
C LEU A 28 -2.24 -4.82 5.09
N ALA A 29 -1.27 -5.06 4.21
CA ALA A 29 0.08 -5.46 4.60
C ALA A 29 0.78 -4.36 5.42
N GLY A 30 0.63 -3.11 4.96
CA GLY A 30 1.14 -1.93 5.65
C GLY A 30 0.55 -1.76 7.04
N ASP A 31 -0.77 -1.84 7.16
CA ASP A 31 -1.50 -1.74 8.43
C ASP A 31 -1.05 -2.85 9.41
N THR A 32 -0.94 -4.09 8.93
CA THR A 32 -0.47 -5.22 9.74
C THR A 32 0.96 -5.01 10.26
N ALA A 33 1.84 -4.43 9.43
CA ALA A 33 3.20 -4.11 9.84
C ALA A 33 3.26 -2.95 10.83
N GLU A 34 2.41 -1.92 10.69
CA GLU A 34 2.28 -0.84 11.69
C GLU A 34 1.81 -1.39 13.03
N ASP A 35 0.80 -2.28 13.03
CA ASP A 35 0.28 -2.93 14.24
C ASP A 35 1.35 -3.79 14.95
N ALA A 36 2.26 -4.41 14.17
CA ALA A 36 3.40 -5.14 14.69
C ALA A 36 4.56 -4.25 15.16
N GLY A 37 4.46 -2.92 14.96
CA GLY A 37 5.50 -1.94 15.30
C GLY A 37 6.65 -1.87 14.30
N ASP A 38 6.55 -2.53 13.15
CA ASP A 38 7.56 -2.51 12.08
C ASP A 38 7.24 -1.41 11.06
N ILE A 39 7.61 -0.18 11.42
CA ILE A 39 7.31 1.02 10.62
C ILE A 39 8.05 1.02 9.27
N ASP A 40 9.25 0.43 9.20
CA ASP A 40 9.99 0.33 7.94
C ASP A 40 9.26 -0.59 6.96
N ALA A 41 8.83 -1.77 7.41
CA ALA A 41 8.02 -2.68 6.60
C ALA A 41 6.66 -2.07 6.23
N ALA A 42 6.01 -1.36 7.15
CA ALA A 42 4.77 -0.66 6.87
C ALA A 42 4.94 0.36 5.73
N CYS A 43 5.95 1.21 5.83
CA CYS A 43 6.22 2.22 4.81
C CYS A 43 6.56 1.60 3.45
N PHE A 44 7.24 0.45 3.43
CA PHE A 44 7.48 -0.31 2.20
C PHE A 44 6.17 -0.70 1.51
N PHE A 45 5.25 -1.34 2.24
CA PHE A 45 3.98 -1.77 1.66
C PHE A 45 3.08 -0.59 1.27
N LEU A 46 2.97 0.43 2.13
CA LEU A 46 2.18 1.62 1.84
C LEU A 46 2.71 2.41 0.63
N THR A 47 4.01 2.36 0.36
CA THR A 47 4.59 2.97 -0.87
C THR A 47 4.11 2.23 -2.12
N HIS A 48 4.06 0.89 -2.10
CA HIS A 48 3.49 0.12 -3.21
C HIS A 48 2.00 0.42 -3.40
N ALA A 49 1.21 0.43 -2.33
CA ALA A 49 -0.19 0.83 -2.39
C ALA A 49 -0.34 2.23 -3.00
N PHE A 50 0.49 3.18 -2.57
CA PHE A 50 0.44 4.55 -3.07
C PHE A 50 0.74 4.64 -4.57
N VAL A 51 1.78 3.95 -5.06
CA VAL A 51 2.15 3.93 -6.49
C VAL A 51 1.01 3.39 -7.33
N PHE A 52 0.43 2.24 -6.97
CA PHE A 52 -0.69 1.67 -7.73
C PHE A 52 -1.94 2.55 -7.68
N ALA A 53 -2.20 3.21 -6.55
CA ALA A 53 -3.31 4.15 -6.44
C ALA A 53 -3.12 5.36 -7.36
N LEU A 54 -1.89 5.89 -7.46
CA LEU A 54 -1.57 6.97 -8.40
C LEU A 54 -1.72 6.52 -9.86
N GLU A 55 -1.17 5.37 -10.22
CA GLU A 55 -1.21 4.84 -11.58
C GLU A 55 -2.65 4.57 -12.06
N ALA A 56 -3.51 4.13 -11.15
CA ALA A 56 -4.92 3.87 -11.42
C ALA A 56 -5.84 5.09 -11.24
N GLY A 57 -5.32 6.23 -10.76
CA GLY A 57 -6.13 7.42 -10.47
C GLY A 57 -7.14 7.21 -9.33
N LEU A 58 -6.82 6.35 -8.36
CA LEU A 58 -7.67 6.02 -7.23
C LEU A 58 -7.58 7.08 -6.11
N PRO A 59 -8.70 7.38 -5.43
CA PRO A 59 -8.73 8.40 -4.37
C PRO A 59 -7.86 8.04 -3.16
N ASP A 60 -7.58 6.74 -2.96
CA ASP A 60 -6.71 6.21 -1.91
C ASP A 60 -5.30 6.83 -1.92
N ALA A 61 -4.82 7.27 -3.08
CA ALA A 61 -3.51 7.88 -3.23
C ALA A 61 -3.29 9.08 -2.29
N LYS A 62 -4.34 9.85 -2.03
CA LYS A 62 -4.28 11.02 -1.14
C LYS A 62 -4.00 10.64 0.30
N GLU A 63 -4.73 9.66 0.82
CA GLU A 63 -4.57 9.21 2.20
C GLU A 63 -3.25 8.46 2.39
N LEU A 64 -2.86 7.63 1.42
CA LEU A 64 -1.58 6.92 1.43
C LEU A 64 -0.40 7.89 1.39
N ASN A 65 -0.47 8.95 0.56
CA ASN A 65 0.54 10.00 0.54
C ASN A 65 0.65 10.72 1.89
N ARG A 66 -0.49 11.07 2.51
CA ARG A 66 -0.52 11.72 3.84
C ARG A 66 0.19 10.85 4.88
N ARG A 67 -0.14 9.56 4.95
CA ARG A 67 0.49 8.59 5.87
C ARG A 67 2.00 8.50 5.65
N LEU A 68 2.44 8.36 4.39
CA LEU A 68 3.86 8.29 4.06
C LEU A 68 4.60 9.60 4.40
N ALA A 69 3.98 10.76 4.18
CA ALA A 69 4.56 12.05 4.50
C ALA A 69 4.73 12.25 6.01
N GLU A 70 3.76 11.83 6.83
CA GLU A 70 3.85 11.87 8.29
C GLU A 70 5.01 11.01 8.84
N ARG A 71 5.38 9.96 8.12
CA ARG A 71 6.53 9.10 8.43
C ARG A 71 7.84 9.56 7.77
N GLY A 72 7.83 10.69 7.06
CA GLY A 72 9.01 11.22 6.35
C GLY A 72 9.45 10.38 5.14
N ARG A 73 8.55 9.58 4.57
CA ARG A 73 8.82 8.67 3.43
C ARG A 73 8.37 9.23 2.08
N ALA A 74 7.55 10.27 2.10
CA ALA A 74 7.13 11.02 0.93
C ALA A 74 7.03 12.51 1.25
N HIS A 75 6.93 13.33 0.21
CA HIS A 75 6.47 14.71 0.36
C HIS A 75 4.94 14.75 0.22
N PRO A 76 4.25 15.65 0.96
CA PRO A 76 2.84 15.91 0.72
C PRO A 76 2.61 16.34 -0.72
N LEU A 77 1.65 15.71 -1.39
CA LEU A 77 1.23 16.04 -2.75
C LEU A 77 -0.18 16.62 -2.75
N GLU A 78 -0.43 17.56 -3.67
CA GLU A 78 -1.78 18.06 -3.96
C GLU A 78 -2.46 17.09 -4.95
N LEU A 79 -3.14 16.09 -4.40
CA LEU A 79 -3.93 15.06 -5.09
C LEU A 79 -5.44 15.31 -4.96
#